data_AF-A0AAD2SM25-F1
#
_entry.id   AF-A0AAD2SM25-F1
#
_cell.length_a   1.000
_cell.length_b   1.000
_cell.length_c   1.000
_cell.angle_alpha   90.00
_cell.angle_beta   90.00
_cell.angle_gamma   90.00
#
_symmetry.space_group_name_H-M   'P 1'
#
loop_
_entity.id
_entity.type
_entity.pdbx_description
1 polymer ?
#
loop_
_entity_poly.entity_id
_entity_poly.type
_entity_poly.pdbx_seq_one_letter_code
_entity_poly.pdbx_strand_id
1 'polypeptide(L)' 'MTIAQQLEQKGIEEGIQIGREKGHSEGERDATLKIARTMLQNGLDRDTVMKMTGLTDEELSQIRH' A
#
# COMPACT_ATOMS: atom_id res chain seq x y z
N MET A 1 35.23 -1.28 -17.05
CA MET A 1 34.11 -2.07 -16.46
C MET A 1 33.86 -3.26 -17.35
N THR A 2 33.70 -4.44 -16.78
CA THR A 2 33.35 -5.66 -17.54
C THR A 2 31.83 -5.76 -17.71
N ILE A 3 31.38 -6.48 -18.74
CA ILE A 3 29.96 -6.73 -18.99
C ILE A 3 29.28 -7.35 -17.76
N ALA A 4 29.99 -8.21 -17.03
CA ALA A 4 29.50 -8.80 -15.78
C ALA A 4 29.22 -7.76 -14.68
N GLN A 5 30.11 -6.78 -14.49
CA GLN A 5 29.90 -5.70 -13.51
C GLN A 5 28.71 -4.81 -13.87
N GLN A 6 28.50 -4.55 -15.16
CA GLN A 6 27.35 -3.76 -15.62
C GLN A 6 26.02 -4.49 -15.42
N LEU A 7 25.99 -5.82 -15.60
CA LEU A 7 24.81 -6.64 -15.35
C LEU A 7 24.47 -6.73 -13.86
N GLU A 8 25.49 -6.90 -13.01
CA GLU A 8 25.31 -6.93 -11.55
C GLU A 8 24.77 -5.59 -11.03
N GLN A 9 25.33 -4.48 -11.50
CA GLN A 9 24.88 -3.15 -11.09
C GLN A 9 23.44 -2.84 -11.52
N LYS A 10 23.05 -3.25 -12.74
CA LYS A 10 21.65 -3.15 -13.19
C LYS A 10 20.71 -4.00 -12.35
N GLY A 11 21.08 -5.24 -12.02
CA GLY A 11 20.25 -6.11 -11.20
C GLY A 11 20.00 -5.56 -9.79
N ILE A 12 21.02 -4.90 -9.20
CA ILE A 12 20.88 -4.23 -7.90
C ILE A 12 19.96 -3.01 -8.00
N GLU A 13 20.14 -2.17 -9.02
CA GLU A 13 19.30 -0.98 -9.24
C GLU A 13 17.83 -1.36 -9.46
N GLU A 14 17.56 -2.37 -10.30
CA GLU A 14 16.20 -2.89 -10.52
C GLU A 14 15.61 -3.49 -9.24
N GLY A 15 16.40 -4.25 -8.48
CA GLY A 15 15.96 -4.83 -7.21
C GLY A 15 15.56 -3.77 -6.17
N ILE A 16 16.36 -2.70 -6.06
CA ILE A 16 16.06 -1.58 -5.17
C ILE A 16 14.80 -0.83 -5.62
N GLN A 17 14.67 -0.58 -6.93
CA GLN A 17 13.50 0.10 -7.47
C GLN A 17 12.21 -0.69 -7.20
N ILE A 18 12.20 -1.99 -7.53
CA ILE A 18 11.04 -2.87 -7.29
C ILE A 18 10.73 -2.94 -5.79
N GLY A 19 11.74 -3.07 -4.94
CA GLY A 19 11.56 -3.09 -3.49
C GLY A 19 10.94 -1.80 -2.95
N ARG A 20 11.37 -0.65 -3.45
CA ARG A 20 10.84 0.66 -3.06
C ARG A 20 9.41 0.87 -3.53
N GLU A 21 9.10 0.51 -4.78
CA GLU A 21 7.75 0.63 -5.33
C GLU A 21 6.76 -0.26 -4.58
N LYS A 22 7.12 -1.53 -4.32
CA LYS A 22 6.30 -2.45 -3.52
C LYS A 22 6.10 -1.94 -2.10
N GLY A 23 7.17 -1.55 -1.42
CA GLY A 23 7.09 -1.04 -0.05
C GLY A 23 6.26 0.24 0.07
N HIS A 24 6.33 1.12 -0.93
CA HIS A 24 5.49 2.33 -0.97
C HIS A 24 4.00 1.97 -1.15
N SER A 25 3.69 1.11 -2.11
CA SER A 25 2.31 0.71 -2.40
C SER A 25 1.67 -0.04 -1.23
N GLU A 26 2.41 -0.97 -0.59
CA GLU A 26 1.96 -1.67 0.61
C GLU A 26 1.75 -0.69 1.77
N GLY A 27 2.69 0.24 1.99
CA GLY A 27 2.59 1.24 3.05
C GLY A 27 1.39 2.20 2.89
N GLU A 28 1.12 2.67 1.68
CA GLU A 28 -0.06 3.50 1.40
C GLU A 28 -1.37 2.76 1.65
N ARG A 29 -1.42 1.48 1.25
CA ARG A 29 -2.61 0.64 1.43
C ARG A 29 -2.86 0.36 2.93
N ASP A 30 -1.82 0.03 3.68
CA ASP A 30 -1.90 -0.16 5.14
C ASP A 30 -2.30 1.13 5.86
N ALA A 31 -1.76 2.28 5.46
CA ALA A 31 -2.13 3.57 6.03
C ALA A 31 -3.61 3.88 5.79
N THR A 32 -4.10 3.64 4.57
CA THR A 32 -5.50 3.84 4.19
C THR A 32 -6.44 2.95 5.01
N LEU A 33 -6.10 1.67 5.18
CA LEU A 33 -6.87 0.73 6.01
C LEU A 33 -6.90 1.15 7.48
N LYS A 34 -5.77 1.61 8.04
CA LYS A 34 -5.69 2.09 9.42
C LYS A 34 -6.56 3.33 9.66
N ILE A 35 -6.57 4.25 8.70
CA ILE A 35 -7.43 5.45 8.73
C ILE A 35 -8.89 5.03 8.67
N ALA A 36 -9.26 4.17 7.74
CA ALA A 36 -10.63 3.66 7.60
C ALA A 36 -11.13 2.95 8.88
N ARG A 37 -10.28 2.13 9.52
CA ARG A 37 -10.59 1.51 10.82
C ARG A 37 -10.89 2.56 11.88
N THR A 38 -10.06 3.59 11.96
CA THR A 38 -10.21 4.67 12.94
C THR A 38 -11.49 5.47 12.68
N MET A 39 -11.81 5.75 11.41
CA MET A 39 -13.06 6.42 11.03
C MET A 39 -14.31 5.61 11.45
N LEU A 40 -14.32 4.31 11.17
CA LEU A 40 -15.42 3.42 11.58
C LEU A 40 -15.55 3.34 13.10
N GLN A 41 -14.43 3.29 13.84
CA GLN A 41 -14.43 3.32 15.31
C GLN A 41 -14.97 4.63 15.88
N ASN A 42 -14.75 5.75 15.19
CA ASN A 42 -15.30 7.06 15.54
C ASN A 42 -16.78 7.21 15.15
N GLY A 43 -17.42 6.16 14.63
CA GLY A 43 -18.85 6.15 14.30
C GLY A 43 -19.18 6.73 12.94
N LEU A 44 -18.20 6.92 12.04
CA LEU A 44 -18.49 7.25 10.65
C LEU A 44 -19.16 6.06 9.97
N ASP A 45 -20.15 6.35 9.12
CA ASP A 45 -20.83 5.36 8.31
C ASP A 45 -19.90 4.83 7.20
N ARG A 46 -20.18 3.60 6.76
CA ARG A 46 -19.37 2.94 5.72
C ARG A 46 -19.33 3.72 4.42
N ASP A 47 -20.44 4.30 3.99
CA ASP A 47 -20.51 5.04 2.73
C ASP A 47 -19.59 6.27 2.74
N THR A 48 -19.54 6.98 3.87
CA THR A 48 -18.63 8.11 4.09
C THR A 48 -17.17 7.63 4.10
N VAL A 49 -16.87 6.53 4.79
CA VAL A 49 -15.50 5.97 4.81
C VAL A 49 -15.06 5.54 3.42
N MET A 50 -15.91 4.86 2.64
CA MET A 50 -15.62 4.48 1.25
C MET A 50 -15.34 5.71 0.38
N LYS A 51 -16.15 6.77 0.48
CA LYS A 51 -15.95 8.01 -0.28
C LYS A 51 -14.66 8.74 0.08
N MET A 52 -14.26 8.72 1.34
CA MET A 52 -13.04 9.42 1.80
C MET A 52 -11.76 8.64 1.51
N THR A 53 -11.81 7.32 1.64
CA THR A 53 -10.62 6.46 1.55
C THR A 53 -10.47 5.79 0.18
N GLY A 54 -11.52 5.81 -0.65
CA GLY A 54 -11.56 5.10 -1.92
C GLY A 54 -11.64 3.58 -1.78
N LEU A 55 -11.77 3.07 -0.54
CA LEU A 55 -11.90 1.65 -0.27
C LEU A 55 -13.29 1.15 -0.67
N THR A 56 -13.33 -0.10 -1.10
CA THR A 56 -14.56 -0.85 -1.39
C THR A 56 -15.18 -1.43 -0.12
N ASP A 57 -16.46 -1.81 -0.17
CA ASP A 57 -17.13 -2.45 0.96
C ASP A 57 -16.47 -3.80 1.35
N GLU A 58 -15.90 -4.51 0.38
CA GLU A 58 -15.13 -5.73 0.62
C GLU A 58 -13.87 -5.45 1.45
N GLU A 59 -13.11 -4.43 1.08
CA GLU A 59 -11.91 -3.99 1.82
C GLU A 59 -12.28 -3.52 3.23
N LEU A 60 -13.36 -2.74 3.38
CA LEU A 60 -13.86 -2.32 4.70
C LEU A 60 -14.43 -3.48 5.53
N SER A 61 -14.85 -4.57 4.91
CA SER A 61 -15.33 -5.77 5.60
C SER A 61 -14.19 -6.59 6.17
N GLN A 62 -13.02 -6.59 5.53
CA GLN A 62 -11.82 -7.23 6.09
C GLN A 62 -11.25 -6.50 7.32
N ILE A 63 -11.52 -5.20 7.47
CA ILE A 63 -11.10 -4.41 8.63
C ILE A 63 -11.86 -4.80 9.92
N ARG A 64 -13.05 -5.39 9.77
CA ARG A 64 -14.02 -5.56 10.86
C ARG A 64 -13.84 -6.83 11.70
N HIS A 65 -12.71 -7.53 11.56
CA HIS A 65 -12.33 -8.67 12.41
C HIS A 65 -11.53 -8.25 13.66
#